data_AF-A0A956K233-F1
#
_entry.id   AF-A0A956K233-F1
#
_cell.length_a   1.000
_cell.length_b   1.000
_cell.length_c   1.000
_cell.angle_alpha   90.00
_cell.angle_beta   90.00
_cell.angle_gamma   90.00
#
_symmetry.space_group_name_H-M   'P 1'
#
loop_
_entity.id
_entity.type
_entity.pdbx_description
1 polymer ?
#
loop_
_entity_poly.entity_id
_entity_poly.type
_entity_poly.pdbx_seq_one_letter_code
_entity_poly.pdbx_strand_id
1 'polypeptide(L)'
;MPRLRWIALLALVALATAGCKDKDAGKSQPAAAADEQSTKAADDLISRRDALMKSRQKLAEDRKALAEERARVVESGGDTSEIDRKAEELASQEMQISSQETALTDQMQSFLEQVKGIRAGGDAQAQVASRESAMALRERSVASREDRIAQREAELAAREKALAQRERDTCGVAAAPTTIIQTVDPKGAKYSKRDVEPLLRKARDQMSKKGILASDLPGTVAGLEKEATKAMADGDYGPARFAAQQLLANVDAIKIDRAFISGKISRLSAAMKGRKLEDAKQKQVDDLFRDATARYGDGDY
;
A
#
# COMPACT_ATOMS: atom_id res chain seq x y z
N MET A 1 -32.80 14.61 -21.49
CA MET A 1 -33.97 13.72 -21.27
C MET A 1 -33.65 12.60 -20.25
N PRO A 2 -33.60 12.87 -18.92
CA PRO A 2 -33.36 11.84 -17.91
C PRO A 2 -34.56 11.57 -16.97
N ARG A 3 -35.73 12.19 -17.22
CA ARG A 3 -36.90 12.11 -16.32
C ARG A 3 -37.82 10.90 -16.56
N LEU A 4 -37.66 10.16 -17.66
CA LEU A 4 -38.54 9.04 -18.01
C LEU A 4 -38.14 7.68 -17.42
N ARG A 5 -36.90 7.51 -16.92
CA ARG A 5 -36.46 6.21 -16.36
C ARG A 5 -36.87 5.99 -14.90
N TRP A 6 -37.27 7.05 -14.18
CA TRP A 6 -37.63 6.98 -12.75
C TRP A 6 -39.09 6.64 -12.49
N ILE A 7 -39.98 6.87 -13.47
CA ILE A 7 -41.40 6.55 -13.34
C ILE A 7 -41.65 5.03 -13.46
N ALA A 8 -40.78 4.30 -14.18
CA ALA A 8 -40.88 2.85 -14.31
C ALA A 8 -40.56 2.08 -13.01
N LEU A 9 -39.83 2.70 -12.07
CA LEU A 9 -39.45 2.06 -10.80
C LEU A 9 -40.49 2.28 -9.70
N LEU A 10 -41.31 3.33 -9.82
CA LEU A 10 -42.44 3.62 -8.93
C LEU A 10 -43.70 2.79 -9.24
N ALA A 11 -43.84 2.29 -10.48
CA ALA A 11 -44.95 1.45 -10.88
C ALA A 11 -44.83 -0.02 -10.40
N LEU A 12 -43.63 -0.48 -10.02
CA LEU A 12 -43.41 -1.87 -9.61
C LEU A 12 -43.62 -2.12 -8.11
N VAL A 13 -43.77 -1.05 -7.31
CA VAL A 13 -44.00 -1.14 -5.86
C VAL A 13 -45.49 -0.98 -5.50
N ALA A 14 -46.33 -0.48 -6.41
CA ALA A 14 -47.75 -0.23 -6.15
C ALA A 14 -48.70 -1.38 -6.52
N LEU A 15 -48.20 -2.53 -7.01
CA LEU A 15 -49.03 -3.63 -7.52
C LEU A 15 -49.08 -4.91 -6.65
N ALA A 16 -48.61 -4.87 -5.41
CA ALA A 16 -48.56 -6.05 -4.54
C ALA A 16 -49.47 -5.97 -3.30
N THR A 17 -50.55 -5.19 -3.34
CA THR A 17 -51.57 -5.18 -2.26
C THR A 17 -52.96 -5.45 -2.82
N ALA A 18 -53.19 -6.62 -3.42
CA ALA A 18 -54.55 -7.16 -3.55
C ALA A 18 -54.53 -8.69 -3.69
N GLY A 19 -55.05 -9.39 -2.69
CA GLY A 19 -55.62 -10.73 -2.83
C GLY A 19 -54.71 -11.90 -2.47
N CYS A 20 -54.89 -12.45 -1.26
CA CYS A 20 -55.40 -13.82 -1.10
C CYS A 20 -55.82 -14.04 0.35
N LYS A 21 -57.07 -14.50 0.49
CA LYS A 21 -57.76 -14.81 1.72
C LYS A 21 -57.80 -16.33 1.79
N ASP A 22 -57.02 -16.94 2.66
CA ASP A 22 -57.31 -18.29 3.13
C ASP A 22 -56.94 -18.48 4.59
N LYS A 23 -57.88 -19.11 5.29
CA LYS A 23 -57.80 -19.59 6.66
C LYS A 23 -56.74 -20.68 6.72
N ASP A 24 -55.78 -20.57 7.63
CA ASP A 24 -55.52 -21.68 8.54
C ASP A 24 -54.78 -21.22 9.80
N ALA A 25 -55.24 -21.78 10.91
CA ALA A 25 -54.75 -21.50 12.25
C ALA A 25 -53.46 -22.29 12.51
N GLY A 26 -52.34 -21.58 12.60
CA GLY A 26 -51.07 -22.13 13.04
C GLY A 26 -50.20 -21.02 13.64
N LYS A 27 -49.90 -21.13 14.94
CA LYS A 27 -49.07 -20.18 15.68
C LYS A 27 -47.68 -20.05 15.05
N SER A 28 -47.39 -18.92 14.41
CA SER A 28 -46.03 -18.46 14.12
C SER A 28 -45.93 -16.93 14.22
N GLN A 29 -45.86 -16.41 15.45
CA GLN A 29 -45.30 -15.08 15.72
C GLN A 29 -43.77 -15.25 15.72
N PRO A 30 -43.06 -14.77 14.67
CA PRO A 30 -42.25 -13.55 14.86
C PRO A 30 -42.13 -12.64 13.61
N ALA A 31 -42.91 -12.83 12.55
CA ALA A 31 -42.73 -12.07 11.30
C ALA A 31 -43.18 -10.59 11.39
N ALA A 32 -44.28 -10.30 12.10
CA ALA A 32 -44.87 -8.96 12.14
C ALA A 32 -44.03 -7.92 12.91
N ALA A 33 -43.30 -8.33 13.95
CA ALA A 33 -42.47 -7.43 14.76
C ALA A 33 -41.13 -7.06 14.07
N ALA A 34 -40.60 -7.97 13.24
CA ALA A 34 -39.40 -7.72 12.44
C ALA A 34 -39.67 -6.73 11.29
N ASP A 35 -40.85 -6.80 10.67
CA ASP A 35 -41.26 -5.85 9.63
C ASP A 35 -41.41 -4.44 10.20
N GLU A 36 -42.05 -4.25 11.36
CA GLU A 36 -42.27 -2.93 11.96
C GLU A 36 -40.97 -2.24 12.46
N GLN A 37 -39.98 -3.02 12.90
CA GLN A 37 -38.66 -2.48 13.27
C GLN A 37 -37.84 -2.12 12.03
N SER A 38 -37.96 -2.89 10.95
CA SER A 38 -37.26 -2.61 9.69
C SER A 38 -37.81 -1.35 8.99
N THR A 39 -39.12 -1.11 9.04
CA THR A 39 -39.73 0.11 8.47
C THR A 39 -39.32 1.36 9.24
N LYS A 40 -39.33 1.32 10.57
CA LYS A 40 -38.85 2.44 11.41
C LYS A 40 -37.37 2.75 11.18
N ALA A 41 -36.53 1.73 11.02
CA ALA A 41 -35.12 1.91 10.70
C ALA A 41 -34.92 2.49 9.28
N ALA A 42 -35.72 2.07 8.31
CA ALA A 42 -35.70 2.64 6.95
C ALA A 42 -36.13 4.11 6.94
N ASP A 43 -37.19 4.45 7.68
CA ASP A 43 -37.71 5.81 7.79
C ASP A 43 -36.69 6.75 8.48
N ASP A 44 -35.98 6.28 9.51
CA ASP A 44 -34.92 7.04 10.17
C ASP A 44 -33.75 7.32 9.19
N LEU A 45 -33.30 6.31 8.43
CA LEU A 45 -32.24 6.48 7.43
C LEU A 45 -32.64 7.47 6.31
N ILE A 46 -33.90 7.42 5.87
CA ILE A 46 -34.45 8.35 4.88
C ILE A 46 -34.50 9.77 5.45
N SER A 47 -34.94 9.93 6.70
CA SER A 47 -35.00 11.24 7.36
C SER A 47 -33.62 11.88 7.53
N ARG A 48 -32.61 11.08 7.90
CA ARG A 48 -31.21 11.51 8.01
C ARG A 48 -30.64 11.92 6.66
N ARG A 49 -30.95 11.18 5.60
CA ARG A 49 -30.56 11.54 4.23
C ARG A 49 -31.15 12.88 3.83
N ASP A 50 -32.44 13.08 4.07
CA ASP A 50 -33.13 14.31 3.69
C ASP A 50 -32.63 15.51 4.51
N ALA A 51 -32.25 15.29 5.78
CA ALA A 51 -31.59 16.29 6.61
C ALA A 51 -30.21 16.67 6.05
N LEU A 52 -29.39 15.70 5.64
CA LEU A 52 -28.08 15.94 5.02
C LEU A 52 -28.18 16.66 3.66
N MET A 53 -29.19 16.34 2.86
CA MET A 53 -29.43 17.05 1.60
C MET A 53 -29.81 18.52 1.84
N LYS A 54 -30.62 18.80 2.87
CA LYS A 54 -30.96 20.18 3.26
C LYS A 54 -29.74 20.93 3.81
N SER A 55 -28.91 20.30 4.63
CA SER A 55 -27.69 20.95 5.15
C SER A 55 -26.69 21.24 4.03
N ARG A 56 -26.57 20.36 3.04
CA ARG A 56 -25.77 20.61 1.83
C ARG A 56 -26.29 21.78 0.99
N GLN A 57 -27.61 21.87 0.79
CA GLN A 57 -28.21 23.00 0.09
C GLN A 57 -27.92 24.31 0.82
N LYS A 58 -28.08 24.32 2.15
CA LYS A 58 -27.79 25.48 2.98
C LYS A 58 -26.32 25.90 2.92
N LEU A 59 -25.37 24.96 3.02
CA LEU A 59 -23.94 25.29 2.89
C LEU A 59 -23.57 25.84 1.51
N ALA A 60 -24.21 25.33 0.44
CA ALA A 60 -24.00 25.85 -0.90
C ALA A 60 -24.54 27.27 -1.06
N GLU A 61 -25.66 27.61 -0.40
CA GLU A 61 -26.20 28.97 -0.33
C GLU A 61 -25.31 29.89 0.50
N ASP A 62 -24.89 29.45 1.69
CA ASP A 62 -24.01 30.21 2.59
C ASP A 62 -22.65 30.51 1.94
N ARG A 63 -22.10 29.57 1.15
CA ARG A 63 -20.88 29.81 0.37
C ARG A 63 -21.04 30.84 -0.73
N LYS A 64 -22.17 30.80 -1.44
CA LYS A 64 -22.46 31.81 -2.48
C LYS A 64 -22.61 33.19 -1.84
N ALA A 65 -23.35 33.26 -0.72
CA ALA A 65 -23.51 34.50 0.03
C ALA A 65 -22.17 35.06 0.53
N LEU A 66 -21.31 34.23 1.13
CA LEU A 66 -19.97 34.67 1.56
C LEU A 66 -19.06 35.07 0.40
N ALA A 67 -19.16 34.41 -0.76
CA ALA A 67 -18.39 34.78 -1.95
C ALA A 67 -18.83 36.15 -2.48
N GLU A 68 -20.14 36.43 -2.48
CA GLU A 68 -20.69 37.75 -2.83
C GLU A 68 -20.31 38.83 -1.81
N GLU A 69 -20.33 38.52 -0.52
CA GLU A 69 -19.88 39.42 0.56
C GLU A 69 -18.39 39.74 0.43
N ARG A 70 -17.56 38.73 0.16
CA ARG A 70 -16.13 38.89 -0.10
C ARG A 70 -15.86 39.80 -1.30
N ALA A 71 -16.60 39.61 -2.39
CA ALA A 71 -16.47 40.43 -3.58
C ALA A 71 -16.78 41.92 -3.28
N ARG A 72 -17.84 42.20 -2.50
CA ARG A 72 -18.20 43.57 -2.10
C ARG A 72 -17.16 44.21 -1.18
N VAL A 73 -16.63 43.45 -0.21
CA VAL A 73 -15.61 43.96 0.72
C VAL A 73 -14.30 44.26 -0.01
N VAL A 74 -13.88 43.39 -0.93
CA VAL A 74 -12.71 43.63 -1.79
C VAL A 74 -12.89 44.86 -2.68
N GLU A 75 -14.08 45.06 -3.26
CA GLU A 75 -14.40 46.24 -4.07
C GLU A 75 -14.36 47.54 -3.25
N SER A 76 -14.78 47.49 -1.98
CA SER A 76 -14.67 48.61 -1.04
C SER A 76 -13.26 48.80 -0.43
N GLY A 77 -12.29 47.93 -0.76
CA GLY A 77 -10.94 47.96 -0.19
C GLY A 77 -10.86 47.64 1.31
N GLY A 78 -11.87 46.92 1.84
CA GLY A 78 -11.95 46.52 3.24
C GLY A 78 -11.19 45.23 3.56
N ASP A 79 -11.09 44.90 4.85
CA ASP A 79 -10.44 43.68 5.33
C ASP A 79 -11.33 42.44 5.15
N THR A 80 -10.82 41.39 4.51
CA THR A 80 -11.53 40.12 4.27
C THR A 80 -11.25 39.05 5.32
N SER A 81 -10.43 39.33 6.33
CA SER A 81 -9.99 38.35 7.32
C SER A 81 -11.13 37.60 8.03
N GLU A 82 -12.21 38.30 8.37
CA GLU A 82 -13.40 37.68 8.99
C GLU A 82 -14.19 36.80 8.01
N ILE A 83 -14.23 37.17 6.73
CA ILE A 83 -14.91 36.41 5.67
C ILE A 83 -14.13 35.15 5.34
N ASP A 84 -12.79 35.26 5.28
CA ASP A 84 -11.90 34.13 5.05
C ASP A 84 -11.99 33.13 6.22
N ARG A 85 -12.10 33.60 7.47
CA ARG A 85 -12.34 32.73 8.65
C ARG A 85 -13.69 32.01 8.58
N LYS A 86 -14.76 32.69 8.16
CA LYS A 86 -16.08 32.06 7.95
C LYS A 86 -16.03 31.04 6.81
N ALA A 87 -15.26 31.30 5.75
CA ALA A 87 -15.08 30.37 4.64
C ALA A 87 -14.34 29.09 5.05
N GLU A 88 -13.33 29.19 5.93
CA GLU A 88 -12.65 28.05 6.55
C GLU A 88 -13.60 27.24 7.44
N GLU A 89 -14.45 27.90 8.23
CA GLU A 89 -15.44 27.24 9.06
C GLU A 89 -16.47 26.48 8.20
N LEU A 90 -17.00 27.08 7.14
CA LEU A 90 -17.88 26.37 6.20
C LEU A 90 -17.17 25.19 5.54
N ALA A 91 -15.89 25.32 5.17
CA ALA A 91 -15.12 24.20 4.62
C ALA A 91 -14.97 23.04 5.63
N SER A 92 -14.82 23.35 6.92
CA SER A 92 -14.79 22.34 7.97
C SER A 92 -16.14 21.63 8.14
N GLN A 93 -17.25 22.37 8.04
CA GLN A 93 -18.61 21.83 8.10
C GLN A 93 -18.91 20.95 6.87
N GLU A 94 -18.43 21.33 5.67
CA GLU A 94 -18.55 20.49 4.47
C GLU A 94 -17.81 19.15 4.61
N MET A 95 -16.60 19.16 5.18
CA MET A 95 -15.86 17.92 5.44
C MET A 95 -16.62 17.01 6.41
N GLN A 96 -17.22 17.58 7.45
CA GLN A 96 -18.05 16.83 8.39
C GLN A 96 -19.29 16.23 7.72
N ILE A 97 -20.04 17.02 6.93
CA ILE A 97 -21.21 16.53 6.19
C ILE A 97 -20.82 15.45 5.18
N SER A 98 -19.71 15.62 4.46
CA SER A 98 -19.19 14.60 3.52
C SER A 98 -18.87 13.27 4.23
N SER A 99 -18.27 13.34 5.42
CA SER A 99 -18.03 12.14 6.23
C SER A 99 -19.34 11.48 6.71
N GLN A 100 -20.34 12.28 7.10
CA GLN A 100 -21.66 11.81 7.50
C GLN A 100 -22.43 11.19 6.33
N GLU A 101 -22.30 11.75 5.12
CA GLU A 101 -22.89 11.21 3.89
C GLU A 101 -22.28 9.85 3.53
N THR A 102 -20.97 9.71 3.67
CA THR A 102 -20.28 8.42 3.45
C THR A 102 -20.77 7.38 4.46
N ALA A 103 -20.80 7.74 5.75
CA ALA A 103 -21.27 6.84 6.80
C ALA A 103 -22.76 6.45 6.63
N LEU A 104 -23.62 7.40 6.23
CA LEU A 104 -25.02 7.13 5.97
C LEU A 104 -25.20 6.22 4.75
N THR A 105 -24.39 6.39 3.72
CA THR A 105 -24.41 5.52 2.54
C THR A 105 -24.06 4.08 2.92
N ASP A 106 -23.02 3.89 3.74
CA ASP A 106 -22.62 2.58 4.26
C ASP A 106 -23.73 1.95 5.14
N GLN A 107 -24.41 2.76 5.96
CA GLN A 107 -25.56 2.33 6.76
C GLN A 107 -26.77 1.92 5.90
N MET A 108 -27.13 2.71 4.90
CA MET A 108 -28.21 2.37 3.97
C MET A 108 -27.90 1.09 3.20
N GLN A 109 -26.64 0.89 2.83
CA GLN A 109 -26.20 -0.27 2.08
C GLN A 109 -26.23 -1.55 2.92
N SER A 110 -25.73 -1.51 4.15
CA SER A 110 -25.82 -2.62 5.10
C SER A 110 -27.28 -2.96 5.46
N PHE A 111 -28.13 -1.95 5.62
CA PHE A 111 -29.56 -2.16 5.83
C PHE A 111 -30.22 -2.87 4.63
N LEU A 112 -29.89 -2.48 3.39
CA LEU A 112 -30.38 -3.16 2.19
C LEU A 112 -29.88 -4.61 2.09
N GLU A 113 -28.65 -4.91 2.50
CA GLU A 113 -28.13 -6.27 2.58
C GLU A 113 -28.88 -7.11 3.62
N GLN A 114 -29.17 -6.53 4.80
CA GLN A 114 -29.95 -7.18 5.84
C GLN A 114 -31.37 -7.50 5.36
N VAL A 115 -32.05 -6.54 4.72
CA VAL A 115 -33.40 -6.75 4.16
C VAL A 115 -33.39 -7.76 3.01
N LYS A 116 -32.36 -7.75 2.15
CA LYS A 116 -32.19 -8.78 1.11
C LYS A 116 -31.93 -10.16 1.70
N GLY A 117 -31.10 -10.26 2.74
CA GLY A 117 -30.81 -11.52 3.43
C GLY A 117 -32.04 -12.13 4.10
N ILE A 118 -32.90 -11.29 4.70
CA ILE A 118 -34.18 -11.70 5.28
C ILE A 118 -35.15 -12.18 4.19
N ARG A 119 -35.20 -11.50 3.03
CA ARG A 119 -36.06 -11.90 1.90
C ARG A 119 -35.55 -13.09 1.10
N ALA A 120 -34.23 -13.36 1.11
CA ALA A 120 -33.59 -14.45 0.37
C ALA A 120 -33.67 -15.83 1.06
N GLY A 121 -34.42 -15.96 2.16
CA GLY A 121 -34.63 -17.23 2.87
C GLY A 121 -35.36 -18.32 2.07
N GLY A 122 -35.77 -18.06 0.81
CA GLY A 122 -36.48 -19.03 -0.04
C GLY A 122 -35.80 -19.43 -1.36
N ASP A 123 -34.92 -18.60 -1.95
CA ASP A 123 -34.50 -18.80 -3.36
C ASP A 123 -32.98 -18.79 -3.53
N ALA A 124 -32.43 -19.89 -4.06
CA ALA A 124 -31.00 -20.04 -4.37
C ALA A 124 -30.48 -18.93 -5.32
N GLN A 125 -31.32 -18.46 -6.25
CA GLN A 125 -31.01 -17.30 -7.10
C GLN A 125 -30.80 -16.00 -6.30
N ALA A 126 -31.57 -15.78 -5.24
CA ALA A 126 -31.47 -14.58 -4.41
C ALA A 126 -30.18 -14.60 -3.55
N GLN A 127 -29.73 -15.78 -3.12
CA GLN A 127 -28.43 -15.91 -2.45
C GLN A 127 -27.26 -15.61 -3.39
N VAL A 128 -27.31 -16.08 -4.64
CA VAL A 128 -26.28 -15.77 -5.65
C VAL A 128 -26.25 -14.27 -5.95
N ALA A 129 -27.40 -13.66 -6.19
CA ALA A 129 -27.50 -12.21 -6.42
C ALA A 129 -27.01 -11.38 -5.21
N SER A 130 -27.27 -11.85 -3.98
CA SER A 130 -26.75 -11.23 -2.76
C SER A 130 -25.22 -11.30 -2.70
N ARG A 131 -24.63 -12.47 -2.97
CA ARG A 131 -23.18 -12.67 -3.01
C ARG A 131 -22.51 -11.84 -4.11
N GLU A 132 -23.10 -11.77 -5.30
CA GLU A 132 -22.62 -10.94 -6.40
C GLU A 132 -22.66 -9.46 -6.03
N SER A 133 -23.74 -9.00 -5.39
CA SER A 133 -23.81 -7.62 -4.91
C SER A 133 -22.73 -7.32 -3.87
N ALA A 134 -22.52 -8.19 -2.88
CA ALA A 134 -21.47 -8.03 -1.88
C ALA A 134 -20.05 -8.07 -2.50
N MET A 135 -19.84 -8.82 -3.57
CA MET A 135 -18.57 -8.82 -4.32
C MET A 135 -18.38 -7.50 -5.08
N ALA A 136 -19.38 -7.01 -5.79
CA ALA A 136 -19.32 -5.72 -6.50
C ALA A 136 -19.04 -4.54 -5.55
N LEU A 137 -19.47 -4.62 -4.29
CA LEU A 137 -19.20 -3.59 -3.28
C LEU A 137 -17.78 -3.66 -2.73
N ARG A 138 -17.26 -4.87 -2.53
CA ARG A 138 -15.84 -5.04 -2.19
C ARG A 138 -14.96 -4.52 -3.31
N GLU A 139 -15.31 -4.78 -4.56
CA GLU A 139 -14.60 -4.21 -5.72
C GLU A 139 -14.62 -2.68 -5.71
N ARG A 140 -15.76 -2.04 -5.45
CA ARG A 140 -15.81 -0.57 -5.32
C ARG A 140 -14.98 -0.04 -4.15
N SER A 141 -14.99 -0.74 -3.01
CA SER A 141 -14.17 -0.36 -1.86
C SER A 141 -12.68 -0.45 -2.16
N VAL A 142 -12.26 -1.50 -2.88
CA VAL A 142 -10.88 -1.68 -3.35
C VAL A 142 -10.52 -0.57 -4.34
N ALA A 143 -11.36 -0.30 -5.35
CA ALA A 143 -11.14 0.77 -6.30
C ALA A 143 -10.98 2.15 -5.62
N SER A 144 -11.82 2.47 -4.62
CA SER A 144 -11.67 3.73 -3.86
C SER A 144 -10.35 3.79 -3.07
N ARG A 145 -9.83 2.66 -2.59
CA ARG A 145 -8.52 2.61 -1.92
C ARG A 145 -7.39 2.78 -2.91
N GLU A 146 -7.49 2.16 -4.08
CA GLU A 146 -6.53 2.33 -5.18
C GLU A 146 -6.46 3.78 -5.65
N ASP A 147 -7.60 4.46 -5.82
CA ASP A 147 -7.65 5.89 -6.15
C ASP A 147 -6.94 6.76 -5.09
N ARG A 148 -7.15 6.47 -3.80
CA ARG A 148 -6.46 7.20 -2.71
C ARG A 148 -4.96 6.95 -2.71
N ILE A 149 -4.52 5.74 -3.04
CA ILE A 149 -3.10 5.41 -3.15
C ILE A 149 -2.51 6.16 -4.35
N ALA A 150 -3.17 6.13 -5.51
CA ALA A 150 -2.73 6.84 -6.71
C ALA A 150 -2.60 8.36 -6.47
N GLN A 151 -3.54 8.97 -5.73
CA GLN A 151 -3.44 10.39 -5.33
C GLN A 151 -2.20 10.65 -4.45
N ARG A 152 -1.93 9.79 -3.46
CA ARG A 152 -0.74 9.92 -2.60
C ARG A 152 0.56 9.73 -3.37
N GLU A 153 0.60 8.80 -4.31
CA GLU A 153 1.76 8.59 -5.19
C GLU A 153 2.00 9.81 -6.06
N ALA A 154 0.94 10.41 -6.63
CA ALA A 154 1.05 11.65 -7.40
C ALA A 154 1.56 12.83 -6.55
N GLU A 155 1.07 12.96 -5.31
CA GLU A 155 1.56 13.98 -4.37
C GLU A 155 3.04 13.77 -3.99
N LEU A 156 3.45 12.53 -3.74
CA LEU A 156 4.85 12.19 -3.45
C LEU A 156 5.74 12.49 -4.67
N ALA A 157 5.33 12.11 -5.87
CA ALA A 157 6.05 12.42 -7.11
C ALA A 157 6.18 13.93 -7.33
N ALA A 158 5.14 14.71 -7.03
CA ALA A 158 5.21 16.18 -7.09
C ALA A 158 6.19 16.76 -6.06
N ARG A 159 6.20 16.23 -4.83
CA ARG A 159 7.16 16.63 -3.78
C ARG A 159 8.60 16.28 -4.16
N GLU A 160 8.83 15.09 -4.70
CA GLU A 160 10.15 14.67 -5.19
C GLU A 160 10.62 15.56 -6.34
N LYS A 161 9.74 15.89 -7.29
CA LYS A 161 10.07 16.83 -8.37
C LYS A 161 10.45 18.22 -7.83
N ALA A 162 9.73 18.72 -6.83
CA ALA A 162 10.03 19.99 -6.18
C ALA A 162 11.34 19.96 -5.39
N LEU A 163 11.65 18.83 -4.72
CA LEU A 163 12.94 18.63 -4.06
C LEU A 163 14.08 18.56 -5.08
N ALA A 164 13.92 17.81 -6.17
CA ALA A 164 14.91 17.73 -7.23
C ALA A 164 15.16 19.08 -7.92
N GLN A 165 14.13 19.92 -8.07
CA GLN A 165 14.29 21.30 -8.54
C GLN A 165 15.07 22.14 -7.53
N ARG A 166 14.72 22.07 -6.24
CA ARG A 166 15.46 22.76 -5.19
C ARG A 166 16.93 22.32 -5.13
N GLU A 167 17.21 21.03 -5.24
CA GLU A 167 18.58 20.50 -5.32
C GLU A 167 19.32 21.03 -6.55
N ARG A 168 18.67 21.11 -7.71
CA ARG A 168 19.26 21.74 -8.90
C ARG A 168 19.52 23.21 -8.69
N ASP A 169 18.64 23.93 -8.02
CA ASP A 169 18.80 25.37 -7.80
C ASP A 169 19.85 25.67 -6.72
N THR A 170 19.96 24.82 -5.68
CA THR A 170 20.94 24.96 -4.61
C THR A 170 22.33 24.43 -4.98
N CYS A 171 22.42 23.39 -5.82
CA CYS A 171 23.69 22.85 -6.30
C CYS A 171 24.12 23.38 -7.70
N GLY A 172 23.20 23.95 -8.49
CA GLY A 172 23.47 24.38 -9.86
C GLY A 172 24.23 25.70 -10.01
N VAL A 173 24.37 26.49 -8.93
CA VAL A 173 25.20 27.71 -8.95
C VAL A 173 26.65 27.45 -8.52
N ALA A 174 26.98 26.30 -7.93
CA ALA A 174 28.37 25.99 -7.56
C ALA A 174 28.59 24.50 -7.22
N ALA A 175 28.46 23.59 -8.18
CA ALA A 175 29.06 22.26 -8.02
C ALA A 175 29.23 21.56 -9.37
N ALA A 176 30.43 21.68 -9.94
CA ALA A 176 30.99 20.56 -10.68
C ALA A 176 30.87 19.31 -9.80
N PRO A 177 30.61 18.11 -10.37
CA PRO A 177 30.60 16.89 -9.59
C PRO A 177 32.02 16.64 -9.07
N THR A 178 32.33 17.18 -7.90
CA THR A 178 33.33 16.56 -7.04
C THR A 178 32.71 15.23 -6.68
N THR A 179 33.07 14.23 -7.47
CA THR A 179 33.23 12.89 -6.94
C THR A 179 34.04 13.06 -5.66
N ILE A 180 33.35 13.14 -4.53
CA ILE A 180 33.94 12.89 -3.21
C ILE A 180 34.21 11.39 -3.22
N ILE A 181 35.20 10.99 -4.01
CA ILE A 181 36.17 10.05 -3.52
C ILE A 181 36.66 10.75 -2.26
N GLN A 182 36.21 10.32 -1.09
CA GLN A 182 37.04 10.49 0.08
C GLN A 182 38.32 9.72 -0.24
N THR A 183 39.21 10.36 -0.99
CA THR A 183 40.62 9.97 -1.07
C THR A 183 41.11 10.25 0.33
N VAL A 184 40.91 9.26 1.21
CA VAL A 184 41.73 9.10 2.39
C VAL A 184 43.16 9.27 1.87
N ASP A 185 43.87 10.27 2.39
CA ASP A 185 45.22 10.59 1.94
C ASP A 185 46.04 9.29 1.79
N PRO A 186 46.60 9.00 0.60
CA PRO A 186 47.19 7.69 0.30
C PRO A 186 48.51 7.42 1.04
N LYS A 187 48.90 8.27 2.00
CA LYS A 187 50.11 8.12 2.80
C LYS A 187 49.93 8.73 4.18
N GLY A 188 49.06 8.14 4.99
CA GLY A 188 48.95 8.57 6.40
C GLY A 188 48.01 7.77 7.30
N ALA A 189 47.51 6.62 6.86
CA ALA A 189 46.49 5.89 7.60
C ALA A 189 47.07 5.30 8.90
N LYS A 190 46.44 5.65 10.02
CA LYS A 190 46.64 5.10 11.39
C LYS A 190 46.35 3.59 11.50
N TYR A 191 46.25 2.89 10.37
CA TYR A 191 45.85 1.50 10.27
C TYR A 191 46.98 0.68 9.67
N SER A 192 47.15 -0.51 10.19
CA SER A 192 48.20 -1.44 9.80
C SER A 192 47.60 -2.73 9.28
N LYS A 193 48.44 -3.60 8.72
CA LYS A 193 48.05 -4.97 8.37
C LYS A 193 47.36 -5.70 9.53
N ARG A 194 47.76 -5.41 10.78
CA ARG A 194 47.17 -6.01 11.99
C ARG A 194 45.71 -5.62 12.22
N ASP A 195 45.26 -4.50 11.66
CA ASP A 195 43.88 -4.04 11.79
C ASP A 195 42.97 -4.59 10.68
N VAL A 196 43.51 -4.84 9.48
CA VAL A 196 42.75 -5.25 8.29
C VAL A 196 42.64 -6.77 8.19
N GLU A 197 43.73 -7.49 8.45
CA GLU A 197 43.78 -8.95 8.30
C GLU A 197 42.73 -9.70 9.15
N PRO A 198 42.48 -9.32 10.42
CA PRO A 198 41.43 -9.97 11.22
C PRO A 198 40.03 -9.75 10.66
N LEU A 199 39.76 -8.58 10.06
CA LEU A 199 38.46 -8.25 9.48
C LEU A 199 38.20 -9.09 8.22
N LEU A 200 39.19 -9.21 7.33
CA LEU A 200 39.08 -10.06 6.14
C LEU A 200 38.96 -11.53 6.50
N ARG A 201 39.74 -11.99 7.49
CA ARG A 201 39.62 -13.37 7.99
C ARG A 201 38.23 -13.63 8.55
N LYS A 202 37.71 -12.74 9.39
CA LYS A 202 36.37 -12.86 9.95
C LYS A 202 35.28 -12.86 8.87
N ALA A 203 35.42 -12.00 7.85
CA ALA A 203 34.49 -11.99 6.72
C ALA A 203 34.51 -13.30 5.95
N ARG A 204 35.70 -13.87 5.66
CA ARG A 204 35.85 -15.20 5.03
C ARG A 204 35.28 -16.32 5.88
N ASP A 205 35.51 -16.28 7.20
CA ASP A 205 34.99 -17.28 8.14
C ASP A 205 33.46 -17.21 8.23
N GLN A 206 32.87 -16.02 8.15
CA GLN A 206 31.41 -15.87 8.10
C GLN A 206 30.83 -16.29 6.76
N MET A 207 31.51 -15.97 5.65
CA MET A 207 31.14 -16.44 4.32
C MET A 207 31.17 -17.98 4.27
N SER A 208 32.22 -18.61 4.81
CA SER A 208 32.33 -20.07 4.84
C SER A 208 31.28 -20.70 5.75
N LYS A 209 31.05 -20.13 6.95
CA LYS A 209 30.01 -20.60 7.88
C LYS A 209 28.60 -20.51 7.29
N LYS A 210 28.30 -19.44 6.54
CA LYS A 210 27.02 -19.27 5.85
C LYS A 210 26.97 -19.95 4.48
N GLY A 211 28.08 -20.55 4.04
CA GLY A 211 28.23 -21.11 2.70
C GLY A 211 28.06 -20.08 1.58
N ILE A 212 28.32 -18.79 1.81
CA ILE A 212 28.23 -17.73 0.81
C ILE A 212 29.50 -17.74 -0.03
N LEU A 213 29.37 -17.77 -1.35
CA LEU A 213 30.49 -17.58 -2.27
C LEU A 213 30.63 -16.11 -2.67
N ALA A 214 31.81 -15.71 -3.17
CA ALA A 214 32.00 -14.35 -3.69
C ALA A 214 31.01 -14.00 -4.83
N SER A 215 30.55 -15.00 -5.59
CA SER A 215 29.51 -14.86 -6.61
C SER A 215 28.09 -14.70 -6.07
N ASP A 216 27.87 -15.02 -4.79
CA ASP A 216 26.58 -14.88 -4.12
C ASP A 216 26.39 -13.50 -3.50
N LEU A 217 27.46 -12.70 -3.47
CA LEU A 217 27.42 -11.33 -2.99
C LEU A 217 26.81 -10.41 -4.07
N PRO A 218 26.11 -9.33 -3.67
CA PRO A 218 25.68 -8.29 -4.60
C PRO A 218 26.87 -7.76 -5.42
N GLY A 219 26.64 -7.38 -6.68
CA GLY A 219 27.71 -7.06 -7.63
C GLY A 219 28.71 -5.99 -7.16
N THR A 220 28.27 -5.03 -6.34
CA THR A 220 29.14 -4.01 -5.73
C THR A 220 30.02 -4.57 -4.60
N VAL A 221 29.55 -5.61 -3.90
CA VAL A 221 30.22 -6.22 -2.74
C VAL A 221 31.18 -7.35 -3.18
N ALA A 222 30.86 -8.05 -4.27
CA ALA A 222 31.68 -9.14 -4.81
C ALA A 222 33.11 -8.70 -5.18
N GLY A 223 33.32 -7.42 -5.47
CA GLY A 223 34.64 -6.83 -5.75
C GLY A 223 35.45 -6.46 -4.50
N LEU A 224 34.80 -6.26 -3.34
CA LEU A 224 35.42 -5.67 -2.15
C LEU A 224 36.51 -6.55 -1.55
N GLU A 225 36.40 -7.89 -1.66
CA GLU A 225 37.48 -8.78 -1.20
C GLU A 225 38.76 -8.58 -2.03
N LYS A 226 38.62 -8.47 -3.35
CA LYS A 226 39.75 -8.25 -4.27
C LYS A 226 40.33 -6.85 -4.07
N GLU A 227 39.47 -5.86 -3.92
CA GLU A 227 39.86 -4.47 -3.67
C GLU A 227 40.60 -4.31 -2.35
N ALA A 228 40.10 -4.92 -1.26
CA ALA A 228 40.79 -4.93 0.03
C ALA A 228 42.15 -5.63 -0.05
N THR A 229 42.22 -6.78 -0.74
CA THR A 229 43.47 -7.52 -0.92
C THR A 229 44.48 -6.73 -1.76
N LYS A 230 44.02 -6.05 -2.80
CA LYS A 230 44.85 -5.18 -3.64
C LYS A 230 45.36 -3.97 -2.85
N ALA A 231 44.49 -3.29 -2.12
CA ALA A 231 44.86 -2.15 -1.27
C ALA A 231 45.87 -2.54 -0.17
N MET A 232 45.73 -3.73 0.42
CA MET A 232 46.76 -4.26 1.34
C MET A 232 48.10 -4.54 0.65
N ALA A 233 48.10 -5.01 -0.60
CA ALA A 233 49.32 -5.23 -1.38
C ALA A 233 50.01 -3.92 -1.77
N ASP A 234 49.21 -2.88 -2.07
CA ASP A 234 49.66 -1.53 -2.39
C ASP A 234 50.11 -0.74 -1.15
N GLY A 235 49.98 -1.32 0.05
CA GLY A 235 50.37 -0.72 1.33
C GLY A 235 49.39 0.34 1.84
N ASP A 236 48.21 0.46 1.21
CA ASP A 236 47.17 1.42 1.58
C ASP A 236 46.11 0.76 2.48
N TYR A 237 46.37 0.82 3.79
CA TYR A 237 45.53 0.17 4.80
C TYR A 237 44.23 0.93 5.11
N GLY A 238 44.08 2.18 4.64
CA GLY A 238 42.85 2.96 4.84
C GLY A 238 41.68 2.40 4.03
N PRO A 239 41.77 2.41 2.68
CA PRO A 239 40.79 1.78 1.79
C PRO A 239 40.66 0.28 2.05
N ALA A 240 41.75 -0.42 2.36
CA ALA A 240 41.69 -1.85 2.66
C ALA A 240 40.81 -2.16 3.87
N ARG A 241 40.91 -1.38 4.95
CA ARG A 241 40.07 -1.52 6.14
C ARG A 241 38.61 -1.23 5.82
N PHE A 242 38.35 -0.18 5.06
CA PHE A 242 36.99 0.22 4.70
C PHE A 242 36.29 -0.84 3.84
N ALA A 243 36.96 -1.34 2.80
CA ALA A 243 36.46 -2.42 1.96
C ALA A 243 36.23 -3.71 2.77
N ALA A 244 37.16 -4.07 3.68
CA ALA A 244 37.00 -5.23 4.56
C ALA A 244 35.82 -5.10 5.53
N GLN A 245 35.60 -3.91 6.10
CA GLN A 245 34.49 -3.64 7.00
C GLN A 245 33.14 -3.67 6.28
N GLN A 246 33.07 -3.10 5.07
CA GLN A 246 31.89 -3.20 4.23
C GLN A 246 31.58 -4.64 3.83
N LEU A 247 32.60 -5.43 3.46
CA LEU A 247 32.43 -6.84 3.15
C LEU A 247 31.83 -7.60 4.35
N LEU A 248 32.41 -7.42 5.54
CA LEU A 248 31.93 -8.05 6.77
C LEU A 248 30.47 -7.68 7.06
N ALA A 249 30.13 -6.39 7.02
CA ALA A 249 28.78 -5.92 7.29
C ALA A 249 27.75 -6.49 6.29
N ASN A 250 28.11 -6.56 5.01
CA ASN A 250 27.22 -7.14 3.99
C ASN A 250 27.07 -8.65 4.16
N VAL A 251 28.16 -9.37 4.45
CA VAL A 251 28.11 -10.82 4.75
C VAL A 251 27.25 -11.09 5.98
N ASP A 252 27.34 -10.27 7.01
CA ASP A 252 26.51 -10.37 8.21
C ASP A 252 25.03 -10.09 7.92
N ALA A 253 24.75 -9.08 7.12
CA ALA A 253 23.39 -8.68 6.74
C ALA A 253 22.67 -9.70 5.83
N ILE A 254 23.41 -10.54 5.10
CA ILE A 254 22.80 -11.60 4.28
C ILE A 254 22.07 -12.61 5.18
N LYS A 255 20.75 -12.64 5.00
CA LYS A 255 19.87 -13.66 5.55
C LYS A 255 19.83 -14.84 4.58
N ILE A 256 20.08 -16.04 5.10
CA ILE A 256 19.89 -17.27 4.33
C ILE A 256 18.39 -17.53 4.33
N ASP A 257 17.73 -17.17 3.23
CA ASP A 257 16.30 -17.42 3.01
C ASP A 257 16.06 -18.28 1.76
N ARG A 258 14.80 -18.68 1.55
CA ARG A 258 14.42 -19.48 0.38
C ARG A 258 14.78 -18.79 -0.94
N ALA A 259 14.73 -17.45 -0.98
CA ALA A 259 15.13 -16.66 -2.14
C ALA A 259 16.66 -16.71 -2.36
N PHE A 260 17.44 -16.67 -1.29
CA PHE A 260 18.90 -16.82 -1.31
C PHE A 260 19.31 -18.20 -1.80
N ILE A 261 18.70 -19.27 -1.27
CA ILE A 261 18.98 -20.66 -1.67
C ILE A 261 18.63 -20.87 -3.15
N SER A 262 17.44 -20.45 -3.59
CA SER A 262 17.04 -20.57 -5.00
C SER A 262 17.90 -19.72 -5.95
N GLY A 263 18.28 -18.51 -5.53
CA GLY A 263 19.20 -17.66 -6.28
C GLY A 263 20.60 -18.27 -6.38
N LYS A 264 21.10 -18.88 -5.29
CA LYS A 264 22.38 -19.59 -5.27
C LYS A 264 22.37 -20.81 -6.18
N ILE A 265 21.29 -21.61 -6.17
CA ILE A 265 21.11 -22.73 -7.11
C ILE A 265 21.15 -22.23 -8.56
N SER A 266 20.47 -21.12 -8.86
CA SER A 266 20.44 -20.55 -10.20
C SER A 266 21.83 -20.09 -10.66
N ARG A 267 22.63 -19.51 -9.76
CA ARG A 267 24.01 -19.09 -10.06
C ARG A 267 24.95 -20.29 -10.20
N LEU A 268 24.83 -21.29 -9.33
CA LEU A 268 25.61 -22.52 -9.42
C LEU A 268 25.29 -23.27 -10.71
N SER A 269 24.01 -23.43 -11.07
CA SER A 269 23.62 -24.08 -12.32
C SER A 269 24.10 -23.30 -13.55
N ALA A 270 24.04 -21.96 -13.53
CA ALA A 270 24.60 -21.13 -14.57
C ALA A 270 26.12 -21.28 -14.71
N ALA A 271 26.86 -21.30 -13.60
CA ALA A 271 28.31 -21.55 -13.59
C ALA A 271 28.65 -22.98 -14.05
N MET A 272 27.78 -23.95 -13.79
CA MET A 272 27.95 -25.35 -14.18
C MET A 272 27.48 -25.65 -15.61
N LYS A 273 26.72 -24.76 -16.27
CA LYS A 273 26.19 -24.95 -17.63
C LYS A 273 27.26 -25.22 -18.71
N GLY A 274 28.54 -24.94 -18.43
CA GLY A 274 29.68 -25.24 -19.30
C GLY A 274 30.57 -26.42 -18.85
N ARG A 275 30.31 -27.02 -17.67
CA ARG A 275 31.09 -28.13 -17.11
C ARG A 275 30.17 -29.33 -16.92
N LYS A 276 30.23 -30.31 -17.84
CA LYS A 276 29.47 -31.57 -17.68
C LYS A 276 29.96 -32.31 -16.45
N LEU A 277 29.16 -32.32 -15.39
CA LEU A 277 29.24 -33.32 -14.35
C LEU A 277 28.76 -34.66 -14.91
N GLU A 278 29.33 -35.75 -14.42
CA GLU A 278 28.82 -37.09 -14.63
C GLU A 278 27.36 -37.18 -14.13
N ASP A 279 26.47 -37.83 -14.87
CA ASP A 279 25.02 -37.86 -14.59
C ASP A 279 24.67 -38.31 -13.16
N ALA A 280 25.48 -39.19 -12.57
CA ALA A 280 25.34 -39.63 -11.18
C ALA A 280 25.58 -38.50 -10.16
N LYS A 281 26.58 -37.65 -10.41
CA LYS A 281 26.91 -36.49 -9.56
C LYS A 281 25.90 -35.38 -9.73
N GLN A 282 25.34 -35.22 -10.93
CA GLN A 282 24.26 -34.26 -11.18
C GLN A 282 23.02 -34.60 -10.35
N LYS A 283 22.60 -35.87 -10.32
CA LYS A 283 21.48 -36.32 -9.48
C LYS A 283 21.74 -36.13 -7.98
N GLN A 284 22.93 -36.47 -7.50
CA GLN A 284 23.30 -36.25 -6.09
C GLN A 284 23.23 -34.77 -5.70
N VAL A 285 23.68 -33.89 -6.59
CA VAL A 285 23.61 -32.44 -6.39
C VAL A 285 22.16 -31.96 -6.34
N ASP A 286 21.30 -32.43 -7.25
CA ASP A 286 19.89 -32.08 -7.27
C ASP A 286 19.13 -32.59 -6.02
N ASP A 287 19.47 -33.78 -5.53
CA ASP A 287 18.89 -34.36 -4.32
C ASP A 287 19.32 -33.59 -3.05
N LEU A 288 20.60 -33.22 -2.95
CA LEU A 288 21.10 -32.36 -1.87
C LEU A 288 20.42 -30.99 -1.87
N PHE A 289 20.08 -30.45 -3.04
CA PHE A 289 19.35 -29.18 -3.15
C PHE A 289 17.89 -29.30 -2.74
N ARG A 290 17.23 -30.41 -3.05
CA ARG A 290 15.86 -30.69 -2.58
C ARG A 290 15.83 -30.83 -1.06
N ASP A 291 16.77 -31.58 -0.51
CA ASP A 291 16.89 -31.79 0.94
C ASP A 291 17.19 -30.47 1.66
N ALA A 292 18.14 -29.67 1.17
CA ALA A 292 18.44 -28.35 1.75
C ALA A 292 17.25 -27.37 1.70
N THR A 293 16.44 -27.43 0.63
CA THR A 293 15.24 -26.59 0.51
C THR A 293 14.12 -27.07 1.44
N ALA A 294 13.98 -28.40 1.63
CA ALA A 294 13.01 -29.00 2.55
C ALA A 294 13.37 -28.67 4.01
N ARG A 295 14.61 -28.93 4.44
CA ARG A 295 15.08 -28.64 5.80
C ARG A 295 14.95 -27.15 6.17
N TYR A 296 15.20 -26.25 5.22
CA TYR A 296 14.96 -24.83 5.44
C TYR A 296 13.46 -24.49 5.60
N GLY A 297 12.59 -25.13 4.81
CA GLY A 297 11.13 -24.98 4.93
C GLY A 297 10.57 -25.53 6.23
N ASP A 298 11.20 -26.58 6.77
CA ASP A 298 10.82 -27.25 8.01
C ASP A 298 11.41 -26.59 9.26
N GLY A 299 12.28 -25.58 9.10
CA GLY A 299 12.88 -24.83 10.20
C GLY A 299 14.07 -25.51 10.89
N ASP A 300 14.64 -26.54 10.26
CA ASP A 300 15.72 -27.36 10.80
C ASP A 300 17.07 -26.84 10.25
N TYR A 301 17.64 -25.82 10.90
CA TYR A 301 18.90 -25.16 10.52
C TYR A 301 19.90 -24.95 11.67
#